data_AF-A0A166IH78-F1
#
_entry.id   AF-A0A166IH78-F1
#
_cell.length_a   1.000
_cell.length_b   1.000
_cell.length_c   1.000
_cell.angle_alpha   90.00
_cell.angle_beta   90.00
_cell.angle_gamma   90.00
#
_symmetry.space_group_name_H-M   'P 1'
#
loop_
_entity.id
_entity.type
_entity.pdbx_description
1 polymer ?
#
loop_
_entity_poly.entity_id
_entity_poly.type
_entity_poly.pdbx_seq_one_letter_code
_entity_poly.pdbx_strand_id
1 'polypeptide(L)'
;MPPLHDPVPLGAVVPQFYGYYVPETQTEGPSTEMPYLSPIMLLENCGIPVDPDTLDEDDIDECSSLFYRLHEAGYVHNSIATRNIVVQPGPLSELPEKRGMGSTKSFRLIDFGRTERVQSGLERGEEEMQTQKLFRSGLFKH
;
A
#
# COMPACT_ATOMS: atom_id res chain seq x y z
N MET A 1 13.77 17.93 5.83
CA MET A 1 12.55 17.77 5.04
C MET A 1 11.51 18.73 5.60
N PRO A 2 10.85 19.58 4.79
CA PRO A 2 9.65 20.25 5.26
C PRO A 2 8.59 19.16 5.53
N PRO A 3 7.91 19.19 6.68
CA PRO A 3 6.77 18.31 6.96
C PRO A 3 5.73 18.36 5.84
N LEU A 4 4.92 17.30 5.68
CA LEU A 4 3.65 17.44 4.98
C LEU A 4 2.84 18.49 5.77
N HIS A 5 2.66 19.69 5.19
CA HIS A 5 2.02 20.81 5.87
C HIS A 5 0.50 20.81 5.67
N ASP A 6 0.06 20.22 4.56
CA ASP A 6 -1.35 20.13 4.21
C ASP A 6 -1.97 18.86 4.81
N PRO A 7 -3.19 18.96 5.36
CA PRO A 7 -3.85 17.82 5.99
C PRO A 7 -4.28 16.81 4.93
N VAL A 8 -3.83 15.57 5.06
CA VAL A 8 -4.32 14.43 4.28
C VAL A 8 -5.37 13.63 5.05
N PRO A 9 -6.32 12.98 4.36
CA PRO A 9 -7.24 12.05 5.01
C PRO A 9 -6.52 10.96 5.83
N LEU A 10 -6.95 10.74 7.06
CA LEU A 10 -6.43 9.66 7.92
C LEU A 10 -7.06 8.30 7.58
N GLY A 11 -6.88 7.85 6.33
CA GLY A 11 -7.27 6.51 5.87
C GLY A 11 -6.32 5.42 6.36
N ALA A 12 -6.72 4.15 6.34
CA ALA A 12 -5.80 3.07 6.71
C ALA A 12 -4.63 2.95 5.71
N VAL A 13 -3.44 2.62 6.21
CA VAL A 13 -2.22 2.50 5.38
C VAL A 13 -2.20 1.17 4.62
N VAL A 14 -2.60 0.09 5.30
CA VAL A 14 -2.49 -1.29 4.82
C VAL A 14 -3.88 -1.94 4.71
N PRO A 15 -4.06 -2.97 3.87
CA PRO A 15 -5.31 -3.72 3.76
C PRO A 15 -5.71 -4.35 5.09
N GLN A 16 -7.01 -4.46 5.34
CA GLN A 16 -7.51 -5.29 6.43
C GLN A 16 -7.13 -6.76 6.21
N PHE A 17 -6.57 -7.42 7.24
CA PHE A 17 -6.27 -8.85 7.23
C PHE A 17 -7.46 -9.66 7.73
N TYR A 18 -7.83 -10.72 7.00
CA TYR A 18 -8.96 -11.59 7.33
C TYR A 18 -8.54 -13.02 7.71
N GLY A 19 -7.35 -13.47 7.30
CA GLY A 19 -6.87 -14.80 7.66
C GLY A 19 -5.70 -15.30 6.81
N TYR A 20 -5.04 -16.33 7.32
CA TYR A 20 -3.96 -17.05 6.66
C TYR A 20 -4.27 -18.55 6.71
N TYR A 21 -4.38 -19.16 5.54
CA TYR A 21 -4.85 -20.54 5.36
C TYR A 21 -3.71 -21.41 4.83
N VAL A 22 -3.41 -22.49 5.55
CA VAL A 22 -2.41 -23.48 5.18
C VAL A 22 -3.12 -24.78 4.79
N PRO A 23 -2.87 -25.34 3.60
CA PRO A 23 -3.48 -26.59 3.17
C PRO A 23 -3.11 -27.78 4.08
N GLU A 24 -4.09 -28.57 4.50
CA GLU A 24 -3.92 -29.72 5.41
C GLU A 24 -3.02 -30.82 4.82
N THR A 25 -2.96 -30.95 3.50
CA THR A 25 -2.12 -31.95 2.82
C THR A 25 -0.61 -31.71 2.98
N GLN A 26 -0.21 -30.59 3.60
CA GLN A 26 1.19 -30.31 3.94
C GLN A 26 1.57 -30.69 5.36
N THR A 27 0.60 -31.05 6.21
CA THR A 27 0.85 -31.44 7.60
C THR A 27 1.05 -32.93 7.81
N GLU A 28 0.79 -33.78 6.80
CA GLU A 28 0.86 -35.23 6.91
C GLU A 28 1.78 -35.88 5.87
N GLY A 29 3.04 -36.17 6.26
CA GLY A 29 3.90 -37.26 5.74
C GLY A 29 4.24 -37.35 4.23
N PRO A 30 5.26 -38.14 3.83
CA PRO A 30 5.76 -38.16 2.45
C PRO A 30 4.97 -39.03 1.47
N SER A 31 3.72 -39.39 1.75
CA SER A 31 3.05 -40.51 1.04
C SER A 31 1.96 -40.15 0.02
N THR A 32 1.87 -38.91 -0.47
CA THR A 32 1.02 -38.61 -1.63
C THR A 32 1.71 -37.69 -2.62
N GLU A 33 1.63 -38.02 -3.92
CA GLU A 33 2.07 -37.23 -5.09
C GLU A 33 1.25 -35.93 -5.26
N MET A 34 0.80 -35.32 -4.17
CA MET A 34 0.00 -34.10 -4.22
C MET A 34 0.92 -32.92 -4.51
N PRO A 35 0.58 -32.07 -5.49
CA PRO A 35 1.37 -30.89 -5.79
C PRO A 35 1.39 -29.94 -4.58
N TYR A 36 2.53 -29.28 -4.37
CA TYR A 36 2.65 -28.23 -3.36
C TYR A 36 1.59 -27.14 -3.56
N LEU A 37 0.92 -26.75 -2.48
CA LEU A 37 -0.14 -25.73 -2.49
C LEU A 37 0.31 -24.52 -1.67
N SER A 38 0.59 -23.39 -2.30
CA SER A 38 1.04 -22.22 -1.52
C SER A 38 -0.02 -21.79 -0.48
N PRO A 39 0.39 -21.41 0.74
CA PRO A 39 -0.52 -20.81 1.70
C PRO A 39 -1.24 -19.58 1.12
N ILE A 40 -2.49 -19.37 1.53
CA ILE A 40 -3.33 -18.28 1.03
C ILE A 40 -3.50 -17.24 2.13
N MET A 41 -3.28 -15.98 1.78
CA MET A 41 -3.55 -14.83 2.64
C MET A 41 -4.79 -14.11 2.13
N LEU A 42 -5.79 -13.93 3.00
CA LEU A 42 -7.02 -13.22 2.68
C LEU A 42 -6.96 -11.78 3.18
N LEU A 43 -7.05 -10.83 2.26
CA LEU A 43 -6.94 -9.39 2.50
C LEU A 43 -8.15 -8.63 1.93
N GLU A 44 -8.36 -7.41 2.41
CA GLU A 44 -9.29 -6.44 1.81
C GLU A 44 -9.07 -6.29 0.30
N ASN A 45 -10.16 -6.32 -0.48
CA ASN A 45 -10.10 -5.89 -1.87
C ASN A 45 -10.02 -4.36 -1.90
N CYS A 46 -8.80 -3.85 -2.14
CA CYS A 46 -8.48 -2.43 -2.06
C CYS A 46 -8.55 -1.72 -3.43
N GLY A 47 -9.12 -2.38 -4.45
CA GLY A 47 -9.28 -1.84 -5.78
C GLY A 47 -8.10 -2.17 -6.71
N ILE A 48 -7.69 -1.19 -7.52
CA ILE A 48 -6.70 -1.36 -8.58
C ILE A 48 -5.46 -0.52 -8.31
N PRO A 49 -4.30 -0.86 -8.88
CA PRO A 49 -3.13 0.00 -8.81
C PRO A 49 -3.41 1.43 -9.29
N VAL A 50 -2.77 2.41 -8.64
CA VAL A 50 -2.87 3.81 -9.07
C VAL A 50 -2.22 4.02 -10.43
N ASP A 51 -2.85 4.84 -11.25
CA ASP A 51 -2.28 5.35 -12.49
C ASP A 51 -1.75 6.79 -12.23
N PRO A 52 -0.42 7.01 -12.25
CA PRO A 52 0.16 8.33 -11.98
C PRO A 52 -0.40 9.45 -12.85
N ASP A 53 -0.83 9.16 -14.08
CA ASP A 53 -1.33 10.16 -15.02
C ASP A 53 -2.75 10.64 -14.67
N THR A 54 -3.40 10.00 -13.69
CA THR A 54 -4.78 10.32 -13.25
C THR A 54 -4.87 10.92 -11.85
N LEU A 55 -3.73 11.03 -11.15
CA LEU A 55 -3.67 11.57 -9.78
C LEU A 55 -3.58 13.09 -9.82
N ASP A 56 -4.38 13.75 -8.98
CA ASP A 56 -4.21 15.17 -8.69
C ASP A 56 -3.19 15.40 -7.56
N GLU A 57 -2.96 16.67 -7.20
CA GLU A 57 -1.98 17.03 -6.18
C GLU A 57 -2.35 16.45 -4.80
N ASP A 58 -3.64 16.45 -4.44
CA ASP A 58 -4.13 15.93 -3.17
C ASP A 58 -3.97 14.40 -3.11
N ASP A 59 -4.26 13.70 -4.22
CA ASP A 59 -4.04 12.26 -4.34
C ASP A 59 -2.56 11.88 -4.17
N ILE A 60 -1.66 12.67 -4.79
CA ILE A 60 -0.21 12.47 -4.71
C ILE A 60 0.26 12.62 -3.26
N ASP A 61 -0.23 13.63 -2.56
CA ASP A 61 0.12 13.87 -1.17
C ASP A 61 -0.48 12.79 -0.25
N GLU A 62 -1.72 12.32 -0.49
CA GLU A 62 -2.29 11.19 0.25
C GLU A 62 -1.49 9.91 0.01
N CYS A 63 -1.14 9.59 -1.24
CA CYS A 63 -0.32 8.43 -1.59
C CYS A 63 1.07 8.48 -0.95
N SER A 64 1.71 9.65 -0.97
CA SER A 64 3.00 9.87 -0.31
C SER A 64 2.90 9.70 1.20
N SER A 65 1.80 10.19 1.79
CA SER A 65 1.53 10.07 3.23
C SER A 65 1.44 8.63 3.71
N LEU A 66 1.05 7.68 2.85
CA LEU A 66 0.99 6.27 3.22
C LEU A 66 2.37 5.74 3.63
N PHE A 67 3.41 6.05 2.86
CA PHE A 67 4.78 5.64 3.18
C PHE A 67 5.30 6.35 4.42
N TYR A 68 5.07 7.67 4.54
CA TYR A 68 5.49 8.40 5.72
C TYR A 68 4.84 7.85 6.99
N ARG A 69 3.55 7.50 6.93
CA ARG A 69 2.85 6.88 8.07
C ARG A 69 3.32 5.46 8.35
N LEU A 70 3.76 4.71 7.34
CA LEU A 70 4.44 3.42 7.53
C LEU A 70 5.80 3.60 8.23
N HIS A 71 6.56 4.62 7.85
CA HIS A 71 7.83 4.98 8.50
C HIS A 71 7.65 5.39 9.96
N GLU A 72 6.63 6.19 10.26
CA GLU A 72 6.26 6.56 11.63
C GLU A 72 5.81 5.35 12.45
N ALA A 73 5.22 4.33 11.82
CA ALA A 73 4.93 3.04 12.44
C ALA A 73 6.19 2.15 12.65
N GLY A 74 7.36 2.60 12.20
CA GLY A 74 8.65 1.94 12.38
C GLY A 74 9.00 0.93 11.29
N TYR A 75 8.42 1.04 10.10
CA TYR A 75 8.67 0.13 8.98
C TYR A 75 9.06 0.87 7.70
N VAL A 76 9.96 0.29 6.92
CA VAL A 76 10.22 0.66 5.52
C VAL A 76 9.61 -0.38 4.59
N HIS A 77 9.08 0.04 3.45
CA HIS A 77 8.40 -0.85 2.51
C HIS A 77 9.38 -1.65 1.63
N ASN A 78 10.51 -1.05 1.24
CA ASN A 78 11.56 -1.57 0.35
C ASN A 78 11.08 -1.97 -1.06
N SER A 79 9.92 -1.47 -1.50
CA SER A 79 9.36 -1.79 -2.82
C SER A 79 8.48 -0.64 -3.34
N ILE A 80 9.03 0.58 -3.33
CA ILE A 80 8.35 1.80 -3.79
C ILE A 80 8.05 1.72 -5.29
N ALA A 81 6.76 1.61 -5.63
CA ALA A 81 6.26 1.64 -6.99
C ALA A 81 4.77 1.95 -7.01
N THR A 82 4.27 2.61 -8.06
CA THR A 82 2.83 2.89 -8.23
C THR A 82 1.97 1.64 -8.25
N ARG A 83 2.50 0.52 -8.79
CA ARG A 83 1.79 -0.77 -8.75
C ARG A 83 1.49 -1.29 -7.33
N ASN A 84 2.24 -0.83 -6.33
CA ASN A 84 2.12 -1.23 -4.93
C ASN A 84 1.27 -0.25 -4.11
N ILE A 85 0.66 0.72 -4.77
CA ILE A 85 -0.32 1.64 -4.20
C ILE A 85 -1.62 1.39 -4.95
N VAL A 86 -2.66 1.01 -4.23
CA VAL A 86 -3.97 0.68 -4.83
C VAL A 86 -5.03 1.66 -4.37
N VAL A 87 -5.98 1.92 -5.25
CA VAL A 87 -7.07 2.87 -5.06
C VAL A 87 -8.43 2.19 -5.31
N GLN A 88 -9.39 2.53 -4.45
CA GLN A 88 -10.80 2.20 -4.61
C GLN A 88 -11.68 3.43 -4.38
N PRO A 89 -12.90 3.46 -4.91
CA PRO A 89 -13.88 4.49 -4.57
C PRO A 89 -14.17 4.51 -3.06
N GLY A 90 -14.21 5.70 -2.47
CA GLY A 90 -14.52 5.93 -1.07
C GLY A 90 -15.85 6.66 -0.84
N PRO A 91 -16.14 7.06 0.41
CA PRO A 91 -15.41 6.68 1.63
C PRO A 91 -15.76 5.25 2.07
N LEU A 92 -14.82 4.57 2.74
CA LEU A 92 -15.01 3.17 3.15
C LEU A 92 -15.99 2.99 4.31
N SER A 93 -16.42 4.09 4.94
CA SER A 93 -17.54 4.12 5.89
C SER A 93 -18.88 3.85 5.22
N GLU A 94 -18.97 4.01 3.89
CA GLU A 94 -20.18 3.73 3.12
C GLU A 94 -20.20 2.30 2.58
N LEU A 95 -21.42 1.83 2.31
CA LEU A 95 -21.67 0.54 1.66
C LEU A 95 -21.02 0.52 0.26
N PRO A 96 -20.49 -0.63 -0.21
CA PRO A 96 -19.83 -0.72 -1.51
C PRO A 96 -20.62 -0.11 -2.68
N GLU A 97 -21.94 -0.33 -2.71
CA GLU A 97 -22.85 0.19 -3.74
C GLU A 97 -23.01 1.73 -3.73
N LYS A 98 -22.64 2.38 -2.63
CA LYS A 98 -22.73 3.84 -2.44
C LYS A 98 -21.38 4.54 -2.54
N ARG A 99 -20.28 3.77 -2.60
CA ARG A 99 -18.93 4.33 -2.80
C ARG A 99 -18.80 4.90 -4.20
N GLY A 100 -18.02 5.96 -4.35
CA GLY A 100 -17.81 6.61 -5.65
C GLY A 100 -18.98 7.47 -6.15
N MET A 101 -20.04 7.66 -5.34
CA MET A 101 -21.05 8.69 -5.60
C MET A 101 -20.49 10.13 -5.42
N GLY A 102 -19.25 10.27 -4.94
CA GLY A 102 -18.45 11.51 -4.93
C GLY A 102 -17.04 11.27 -5.47
N SER A 103 -16.16 12.27 -5.37
CA SER A 103 -14.75 12.20 -5.81
C SER A 103 -13.81 11.57 -4.78
N THR A 104 -14.32 11.13 -3.62
CA THR A 104 -13.49 10.55 -2.56
C THR A 104 -12.86 9.24 -3.01
N LYS A 105 -11.53 9.17 -2.90
CA LYS A 105 -10.74 7.95 -3.13
C LYS A 105 -10.28 7.38 -1.80
N SER A 106 -9.82 6.14 -1.80
CA SER A 106 -9.21 5.51 -0.63
C SER A 106 -8.04 4.66 -1.09
N PHE A 107 -6.88 4.95 -0.53
CA PHE A 107 -5.62 4.34 -0.95
C PHE A 107 -5.08 3.34 0.07
N ARG A 108 -4.31 2.36 -0.40
CA ARG A 108 -3.59 1.38 0.43
C ARG A 108 -2.24 1.04 -0.18
N LEU A 109 -1.27 0.72 0.67
CA LEU A 109 -0.04 0.05 0.26
C LEU A 109 -0.27 -1.46 0.22
N ILE A 110 0.31 -2.15 -0.76
CA ILE A 110 0.29 -3.62 -0.88
C ILE A 110 1.70 -4.15 -1.15
N ASP A 111 1.86 -5.48 -1.15
CA ASP A 111 3.13 -6.15 -1.45
C ASP A 111 4.22 -5.91 -0.38
N PHE A 112 3.88 -6.24 0.87
CA PHE A 112 4.79 -6.13 2.02
C PHE A 112 5.85 -7.24 2.11
N GLY A 113 6.07 -8.02 1.04
CA GLY A 113 7.01 -9.15 1.04
C GLY A 113 8.48 -8.77 1.26
N ARG A 114 8.81 -7.48 1.19
CA ARG A 114 10.15 -6.92 1.45
C ARG A 114 10.17 -5.90 2.58
N THR A 115 9.03 -5.71 3.25
CA THR A 115 8.90 -4.71 4.32
C THR A 115 9.69 -5.14 5.54
N GLU A 116 10.44 -4.21 6.10
CA GLU A 116 11.33 -4.45 7.23
C GLU A 116 11.14 -3.37 8.29
N ARG A 117 11.51 -3.70 9.54
CA ARG A 117 11.55 -2.69 10.61
C ARG A 117 12.70 -1.73 10.33
N VAL A 118 12.44 -0.43 10.51
CA VAL A 118 13.47 0.62 10.39
C VAL A 118 14.59 0.31 11.39
N GLN A 119 15.81 0.19 10.89
CA GLN A 119 17.01 -0.01 11.72
C GLN A 119 17.79 1.29 11.88
N SER A 120 17.70 2.20 10.92
CA SER A 120 18.38 3.49 10.94
C SER A 120 17.57 4.60 10.29
N GLY A 121 17.87 5.86 10.65
CA GLY A 121 17.29 7.02 9.97
C GLY A 121 17.69 7.16 8.50
N LEU A 122 18.76 6.48 8.07
CA LEU A 122 19.22 6.49 6.68
C LEU A 122 18.26 5.71 5.77
N GLU A 123 17.84 4.52 6.18
CA GLU A 123 16.87 3.69 5.42
C GLU A 123 15.57 4.45 5.19
N ARG A 124 15.05 5.08 6.25
CA ARG A 124 13.88 5.96 6.17
C ARG A 124 14.10 7.08 5.15
N GLY A 125 15.21 7.81 5.26
CA GLY A 125 15.51 8.94 4.36
C GLY A 125 15.69 8.53 2.90
N GLU A 126 16.26 7.35 2.64
CA GLU A 126 16.39 6.79 1.31
C GLU A 126 15.04 6.46 0.69
N GLU A 127 14.14 5.83 1.45
CA GLU A 127 12.80 5.50 0.98
C GLU A 127 11.94 6.76 0.76
N GLU A 128 12.02 7.76 1.66
CA GLU A 128 11.36 9.06 1.48
C GLU A 128 11.81 9.75 0.17
N MET A 129 13.11 9.68 -0.16
CA MET A 129 13.62 10.20 -1.43
C MET A 129 13.08 9.42 -2.64
N GLN A 130 12.89 8.10 -2.53
CA GLN A 130 12.29 7.28 -3.58
C GLN A 130 10.81 7.64 -3.79
N THR A 131 10.04 7.82 -2.72
CA THR A 131 8.63 8.26 -2.78
C THR A 131 8.51 9.62 -3.49
N GLN A 132 9.40 10.57 -3.18
CA GLN A 132 9.44 11.85 -3.89
C GLN A 132 9.75 11.68 -5.37
N LYS A 133 10.72 10.84 -5.73
CA LYS A 133 11.03 10.56 -7.13
C LYS A 133 9.83 9.95 -7.85
N LEU A 134 9.11 9.03 -7.22
CA LEU A 134 7.96 8.36 -7.82
C LEU A 134 6.89 9.36 -8.29
N PHE A 135 6.58 10.37 -7.49
CA PHE A 135 5.49 11.31 -7.79
C PHE A 135 5.95 12.65 -8.37
N ARG A 136 7.12 13.15 -7.96
CA ARG A 136 7.60 14.51 -8.30
C ARG A 136 8.66 14.53 -9.39
N SER A 137 9.12 13.39 -9.91
CA SER A 137 10.03 13.40 -11.07
C SER A 137 9.38 13.88 -12.38
N GLY A 138 8.04 13.97 -12.42
CA GLY A 138 7.28 14.51 -13.56
C GLY A 138 7.10 16.04 -13.56
N LEU A 139 7.19 16.70 -12.40
CA LEU A 139 6.93 18.14 -12.24
C LEU A 139 7.99 19.07 -12.87
N PHE A 140 9.10 18.52 -13.38
CA PHE A 140 10.16 19.28 -14.09
C PHE A 140 10.18 19.06 -15.60
N LYS A 141 9.12 18.52 -16.20
CA LYS A 141 8.96 18.57 -17.66
C LYS A 141 8.35 19.93 -18.04
N HIS A 142 9.24 20.90 -18.25
CA HIS A 142 8.93 22.19 -18.89
C HIS A 142 8.49 22.03 -20.34
#